data_AF-A0A661YZK3-F1
#
_entry.id   AF-A0A661YZK3-F1
#
_cell.length_a   1.000
_cell.length_b   1.000
_cell.length_c   1.000
_cell.angle_alpha   90.00
_cell.angle_beta   90.00
_cell.angle_gamma   90.00
#
_symmetry.space_group_name_H-M   'P 1'
#
loop_
_entity.id
_entity.type
_entity.pdbx_description
1 polymer ?
#
loop_
_entity_poly.entity_id
_entity_poly.type
_entity_poly.pdbx_seq_one_letter_code
_entity_poly.pdbx_strand_id
1 'polypeptide(L)'
;KIRYITLPLDFTNLSEVKNKLQRFNTKDKIDLYNLSIKFKAFNLNDSIWIKNDVLLDALPILQSSSQQVLKKSNFTQLQDSLGVYLVKIEEVLKTNDIAPLSYVKPTIEQIILNKRKQELLKKLEKDITIDAIKNKNFELFKDK
;
A
#
# COMPACT_ATOMS: atom_id res chain seq x y z
N LYS A 1 2.75 -8.64 -4.21
CA LYS A 1 1.42 -8.41 -4.81
C LYS A 1 0.49 -9.55 -4.44
N ILE A 2 -0.72 -9.23 -3.98
CA ILE A 2 -1.68 -10.23 -3.49
C ILE A 2 -3.09 -9.80 -3.82
N ARG A 3 -3.96 -10.77 -4.10
CA ARG A 3 -5.40 -10.58 -4.20
C ARG A 3 -6.09 -11.57 -3.28
N TYR A 4 -7.14 -11.12 -2.60
CA TYR A 4 -7.90 -11.98 -1.71
C TYR A 4 -9.39 -11.61 -1.70
N ILE A 5 -10.22 -12.60 -1.37
CA ILE A 5 -11.66 -12.43 -1.15
C ILE A 5 -12.03 -13.24 0.09
N THR A 6 -12.80 -12.62 0.97
CA THR A 6 -13.41 -13.26 2.14
C THR A 6 -14.92 -13.38 1.91
N LEU A 7 -15.43 -14.60 2.02
CA LEU A 7 -16.81 -14.98 1.76
C LEU A 7 -17.46 -15.52 3.05
N PRO A 8 -18.78 -15.37 3.23
CA PRO A 8 -19.51 -16.16 4.22
C PRO A 8 -19.46 -17.67 3.89
N LEU A 9 -19.66 -18.51 4.90
CA LEU A 9 -19.70 -19.98 4.75
C LEU A 9 -20.76 -20.43 3.73
N ASP A 10 -21.94 -19.81 3.76
CA ASP A 10 -23.10 -20.18 2.93
C ASP A 10 -23.09 -19.55 1.54
N PHE A 11 -21.93 -19.16 1.02
CA PHE A 11 -21.84 -18.47 -0.26
C PHE A 11 -22.12 -19.41 -1.44
N THR A 12 -23.24 -19.20 -2.13
CA THR A 12 -23.80 -20.10 -3.17
C THR A 12 -22.85 -20.32 -4.37
N ASN A 13 -22.06 -19.31 -4.78
CA ASN A 13 -21.27 -19.35 -6.02
C ASN A 13 -19.75 -19.45 -5.77
N LEU A 14 -19.33 -20.16 -4.72
CA LEU A 14 -17.94 -20.17 -4.29
C LEU A 14 -16.97 -20.67 -5.37
N SER A 15 -17.35 -21.73 -6.09
CA SER A 15 -16.54 -22.30 -7.18
C SER A 15 -16.33 -21.32 -8.33
N GLU A 16 -17.38 -20.56 -8.68
CA GLU A 16 -17.32 -19.54 -9.72
C GLU A 16 -16.36 -18.41 -9.31
N VAL A 17 -16.52 -17.87 -8.10
CA VAL A 17 -15.65 -16.81 -7.57
C VAL A 17 -14.19 -17.27 -7.49
N LYS A 18 -13.95 -18.51 -7.06
CA LYS A 18 -12.62 -19.13 -7.04
C LYS A 18 -11.97 -19.15 -8.42
N ASN A 19 -12.68 -19.63 -9.44
CA ASN A 19 -12.17 -19.72 -10.80
C ASN A 19 -11.90 -18.33 -11.39
N LYS A 20 -12.80 -17.36 -11.16
CA LYS A 20 -12.62 -15.97 -11.58
C LYS A 20 -11.41 -15.32 -10.90
N LEU A 21 -11.21 -15.56 -9.61
CA LEU A 21 -10.07 -15.03 -8.86
C LEU A 21 -8.73 -15.62 -9.35
N GLN A 22 -8.73 -16.87 -9.82
CA GLN A 22 -7.54 -17.50 -10.40
C GLN A 22 -7.19 -16.98 -11.79
N ARG A 23 -8.18 -16.83 -12.69
CA ARG A 23 -7.96 -16.37 -14.07
C ARG A 23 -7.72 -14.87 -14.15
N PHE A 24 -8.48 -14.09 -13.38
CA PHE A 24 -8.36 -12.65 -13.20
C PHE A 24 -8.22 -11.81 -14.50
N ASN A 25 -8.89 -12.24 -15.57
CA ASN A 25 -8.96 -11.48 -16.82
C ASN A 25 -9.87 -10.23 -16.67
N THR A 26 -9.86 -9.33 -17.64
CA THR A 26 -10.63 -8.06 -17.56
C THR A 26 -12.12 -8.27 -17.28
N LYS A 27 -12.73 -9.31 -17.84
CA LYS A 27 -14.15 -9.65 -17.59
C LYS A 27 -14.36 -10.17 -16.17
N ASP A 28 -13.50 -11.09 -15.73
CA ASP A 28 -13.53 -11.65 -14.38
C ASP A 28 -13.31 -10.54 -13.33
N LYS A 29 -12.48 -9.52 -13.62
CA LYS A 29 -12.30 -8.34 -12.74
C LYS A 29 -13.61 -7.58 -12.55
N ILE A 30 -14.31 -7.27 -13.65
CA ILE A 30 -15.58 -6.54 -13.62
C ILE A 30 -16.64 -7.37 -12.87
N ASP A 31 -16.74 -8.66 -13.18
CA ASP A 31 -17.68 -9.58 -12.53
C ASP A 31 -17.43 -9.68 -11.01
N LEU A 32 -16.16 -9.83 -10.59
CA LEU A 32 -15.80 -9.86 -9.17
C LEU A 32 -16.07 -8.52 -8.49
N TYR A 33 -15.89 -7.40 -9.18
CA TYR A 33 -16.23 -6.07 -8.65
C TYR A 33 -17.74 -5.91 -8.46
N ASN A 34 -18.55 -6.41 -9.39
CA ASN A 34 -20.01 -6.40 -9.27
C ASN A 34 -20.50 -7.30 -8.13
N LEU A 35 -19.81 -8.42 -7.89
CA LEU A 35 -20.09 -9.33 -6.76
C LEU A 35 -19.53 -8.83 -5.42
N SER A 36 -18.71 -7.77 -5.42
CA SER A 36 -17.98 -7.30 -4.24
C SER A 36 -18.87 -6.92 -3.07
N ILE A 37 -20.11 -6.49 -3.33
CA ILE A 37 -21.10 -6.17 -2.31
C ILE A 37 -21.50 -7.37 -1.44
N LYS A 38 -21.31 -8.60 -1.95
CA LYS A 38 -21.60 -9.85 -1.24
C LYS A 38 -20.39 -10.38 -0.46
N PHE A 39 -19.22 -9.76 -0.60
CA PHE A 39 -17.99 -10.19 0.06
C PHE A 39 -17.89 -9.52 1.43
N LYS A 40 -17.36 -10.26 2.43
CA LYS A 40 -17.10 -9.68 3.76
C LYS A 40 -15.92 -8.72 3.74
N ALA A 41 -14.89 -9.08 2.99
CA ALA A 41 -13.70 -8.28 2.76
C ALA A 41 -13.06 -8.72 1.44
N PHE A 42 -12.44 -7.81 0.71
CA PHE A 42 -11.75 -8.15 -0.52
C PHE A 42 -10.61 -7.19 -0.82
N ASN A 43 -9.61 -7.69 -1.53
CA ASN A 43 -8.64 -6.90 -2.25
C ASN A 43 -8.44 -7.52 -3.63
N LEU A 44 -8.96 -6.85 -4.66
CA LEU A 44 -8.80 -7.26 -6.05
C LEU A 44 -7.65 -6.49 -6.72
N ASN A 45 -6.96 -5.60 -6.02
CA ASN A 45 -5.88 -4.83 -6.61
C ASN A 45 -4.56 -5.61 -6.54
N ASP A 46 -4.20 -6.25 -7.65
CA ASP A 46 -2.94 -6.97 -7.81
C ASP A 46 -1.76 -6.07 -8.21
N SER A 47 -2.00 -4.76 -8.41
CA SER A 47 -0.98 -3.81 -8.85
C SER A 47 -0.27 -3.08 -7.69
N ILE A 48 -0.77 -3.23 -6.47
CA ILE A 48 -0.22 -2.58 -5.27
C ILE A 48 0.54 -3.60 -4.41
N TRP A 49 1.64 -3.14 -3.83
CA TRP A 49 2.42 -3.90 -2.85
C TRP A 49 1.88 -3.65 -1.45
N ILE A 50 1.59 -4.75 -0.74
CA ILE A 50 1.05 -4.73 0.62
C ILE A 50 2.10 -5.34 1.55
N LYS A 51 2.29 -4.72 2.70
CA LYS A 51 3.17 -5.24 3.76
C LYS A 51 2.59 -6.51 4.36
N ASN A 52 3.45 -7.43 4.79
CA ASN A 52 3.01 -8.65 5.46
C ASN A 52 2.17 -8.35 6.70
N ASP A 53 2.58 -7.38 7.53
CA ASP A 53 1.86 -7.06 8.77
C ASP A 53 0.42 -6.62 8.50
N VAL A 54 0.23 -5.70 7.54
CA VAL A 54 -1.11 -5.23 7.11
C VAL A 54 -1.97 -6.37 6.58
N LEU A 55 -1.36 -7.31 5.86
CA LEU A 55 -2.05 -8.50 5.37
C LEU A 55 -2.46 -9.43 6.51
N LEU A 56 -1.58 -9.65 7.49
CA LEU A 56 -1.84 -10.50 8.65
C LEU A 56 -2.89 -9.90 9.60
N ASP A 57 -2.98 -8.57 9.66
CA ASP A 57 -4.05 -7.87 10.38
C ASP A 57 -5.40 -8.03 9.67
N ALA A 58 -5.42 -7.92 8.33
CA ALA A 58 -6.63 -8.09 7.54
C ALA A 58 -7.11 -9.55 7.49
N LEU A 59 -6.17 -10.51 7.53
CA LEU A 59 -6.44 -11.94 7.46
C LEU A 59 -5.67 -12.70 8.56
N PRO A 60 -6.17 -12.67 9.81
CA PRO A 60 -5.51 -13.34 10.94
C PRO A 60 -5.33 -14.85 10.73
N ILE A 61 -6.22 -15.49 9.96
CA ILE A 61 -6.12 -16.90 9.58
C ILE A 61 -4.84 -17.25 8.82
N LEU A 62 -4.20 -16.25 8.18
CA LEU A 62 -2.92 -16.43 7.54
C LEU A 62 -1.77 -16.51 8.55
N GLN A 63 -1.91 -16.04 9.80
CA GLN A 63 -0.80 -16.05 10.77
C GLN A 63 -0.29 -17.46 11.04
N SER A 64 -1.19 -18.42 11.24
CA SER A 64 -0.87 -19.83 11.48
C SER A 64 -0.30 -20.56 10.25
N SER A 65 -0.64 -20.10 9.04
CA SER A 65 -0.24 -20.73 7.77
C SER A 65 0.79 -19.90 6.97
N SER A 66 1.19 -18.75 7.51
CA SER A 66 1.92 -17.67 6.84
C SER A 66 3.26 -18.14 6.26
N GLN A 67 4.00 -18.93 7.04
CA GLN A 67 5.34 -19.38 6.68
C GLN A 67 5.38 -20.34 5.49
N GLN A 68 4.27 -21.00 5.15
CA GLN A 68 4.21 -21.92 4.01
C GLN A 68 3.44 -21.30 2.84
N VAL A 69 2.36 -20.57 3.15
CA VAL A 69 1.49 -19.97 2.15
C VAL A 69 2.15 -18.75 1.50
N LEU A 70 2.84 -17.90 2.27
CA LEU A 70 3.38 -16.62 1.78
C LEU A 70 4.76 -16.71 1.10
N LYS A 71 5.34 -17.91 0.98
CA LYS A 71 6.72 -18.07 0.44
C LYS A 71 6.81 -18.07 -1.08
N LYS A 72 5.70 -18.33 -1.79
CA LYS A 72 5.70 -18.47 -3.25
C LYS A 72 4.38 -17.99 -3.84
N SER A 73 4.40 -17.68 -5.14
CA SER A 73 3.19 -17.44 -5.93
C SER A 73 2.32 -18.70 -5.91
N ASN A 74 1.19 -18.65 -5.21
CA ASN A 74 0.25 -19.77 -5.07
C ASN A 74 -1.17 -19.27 -4.88
N PHE A 75 -2.12 -20.15 -5.18
CA PHE A 75 -3.52 -19.99 -4.80
C PHE A 75 -3.78 -20.85 -3.57
N THR A 76 -4.40 -20.27 -2.54
CA THR A 76 -4.75 -20.95 -1.31
C THR A 76 -6.19 -20.64 -0.93
N GLN A 77 -6.91 -21.66 -0.49
CA GLN A 77 -8.24 -21.55 0.06
C GLN A 77 -8.19 -21.99 1.52
N LEU A 78 -8.60 -21.11 2.43
CA LEU A 78 -8.68 -21.38 3.86
C LEU A 78 -10.14 -21.23 4.29
N GLN A 79 -10.55 -22.02 5.28
CA GLN A 79 -11.90 -21.98 5.84
C GLN A 79 -11.80 -22.08 7.36
N ASP A 80 -12.55 -21.23 8.04
CA ASP A 80 -12.75 -21.29 9.48
C ASP A 80 -14.25 -21.21 9.82
N SER A 81 -14.57 -20.99 11.09
CA SER A 81 -15.94 -20.81 11.57
C SER A 81 -16.57 -19.47 11.17
N LEU A 82 -15.79 -18.50 10.71
CA LEU A 82 -16.22 -17.15 10.35
C LEU A 82 -16.42 -17.00 8.84
N GLY A 83 -15.76 -17.78 8.00
CA GLY A 83 -15.90 -17.68 6.56
C GLY A 83 -14.92 -18.52 5.74
N VAL A 84 -14.97 -18.26 4.43
CA VAL A 84 -14.02 -18.83 3.47
C VAL A 84 -13.14 -17.72 2.91
N TYR A 85 -11.83 -17.95 2.93
CA TYR A 85 -10.80 -17.02 2.51
C TYR A 85 -10.10 -17.56 1.28
N LEU A 86 -10.26 -16.86 0.16
CA LEU A 86 -9.59 -17.16 -1.09
C LEU A 86 -8.42 -16.19 -1.24
N VAL A 87 -7.20 -16.70 -1.29
CA VAL A 87 -5.98 -15.90 -1.34
C VAL A 87 -5.15 -16.34 -2.53
N LYS A 88 -4.75 -15.38 -3.36
CA LYS A 88 -3.84 -15.61 -4.49
C LYS A 88 -2.68 -14.65 -4.39
N ILE A 89 -1.49 -15.23 -4.24
CA ILE A 89 -0.23 -14.50 -4.23
C ILE A 89 0.30 -14.48 -5.65
N GLU A 90 0.55 -13.28 -6.16
CA GLU A 90 1.15 -13.10 -7.49
C GLU A 90 2.67 -13.06 -7.39
N GLU A 91 3.17 -12.19 -6.51
CA GLU A 91 4.60 -11.94 -6.36
C GLU A 91 4.93 -11.66 -4.89
N VAL A 92 6.09 -12.12 -4.45
CA VAL A 92 6.63 -11.91 -3.10
C VAL A 92 8.02 -11.28 -3.25
N LEU A 93 8.26 -10.17 -2.56
CA LEU A 93 9.59 -9.55 -2.47
C LEU A 93 10.24 -9.98 -1.15
N LYS A 94 11.51 -10.36 -1.22
CA LYS A 94 12.32 -10.68 -0.05
C LYS A 94 12.96 -9.41 0.51
N THR A 95 13.35 -9.49 1.77
CA THR A 95 14.22 -8.49 2.39
C THR A 95 15.51 -8.37 1.55
N ASN A 96 15.84 -7.16 1.11
CA ASN A 96 16.91 -6.76 0.17
C ASN A 96 16.56 -6.69 -1.31
N ASP A 97 15.35 -7.08 -1.73
CA ASP A 97 14.92 -6.83 -3.11
C ASP A 97 14.66 -5.33 -3.34
N ILE A 98 14.77 -4.88 -4.59
CA ILE A 98 14.49 -3.48 -4.96
C ILE A 98 13.06 -3.14 -4.60
N ALA A 99 12.89 -2.12 -3.76
CA ALA A 99 11.58 -1.69 -3.31
C ALA A 99 10.75 -1.18 -4.50
N PRO A 100 9.46 -1.54 -4.56
CA PRO A 100 8.63 -1.22 -5.70
C PRO A 100 8.29 0.27 -5.73
N LEU A 101 8.20 0.84 -6.94
CA LEU A 101 7.98 2.27 -7.12
C LEU A 101 6.74 2.78 -6.38
N SER A 102 5.63 2.02 -6.38
CA SER A 102 4.39 2.43 -5.68
C SER A 102 4.57 2.59 -4.17
N TYR A 103 5.53 1.88 -3.57
CA TYR A 103 5.87 1.99 -2.16
C TYR A 103 6.81 3.16 -1.87
N VAL A 104 7.79 3.40 -2.74
CA VAL A 104 8.83 4.41 -2.52
C VAL A 104 8.41 5.81 -2.99
N LYS A 105 7.55 5.91 -4.02
CA LYS A 105 7.05 7.16 -4.60
C LYS A 105 6.54 8.18 -3.58
N PRO A 106 5.63 7.84 -2.64
CA PRO A 106 5.13 8.83 -1.68
C PRO A 106 6.26 9.38 -0.78
N THR A 107 7.23 8.54 -0.43
CA THR A 107 8.39 8.97 0.37
C THR A 107 9.29 9.91 -0.42
N ILE A 108 9.56 9.61 -1.70
CA ILE A 108 10.34 10.50 -2.59
C ILE A 108 9.65 11.84 -2.76
N GLU A 109 8.34 11.86 -2.98
CA GLU A 109 7.56 13.10 -3.08
C GLU A 109 7.71 13.96 -1.83
N GLN A 110 7.61 13.36 -0.63
CA GLN A 110 7.84 14.07 0.63
C GLN A 110 9.26 14.63 0.77
N ILE A 111 10.27 13.86 0.35
CA ILE A 111 11.66 14.33 0.35
C ILE A 111 11.83 15.56 -0.56
N ILE A 112 11.27 15.51 -1.78
CA ILE A 112 11.32 16.63 -2.73
C ILE A 112 10.60 17.86 -2.18
N LEU A 113 9.41 17.68 -1.59
CA LEU A 113 8.65 18.76 -0.98
C LEU A 113 9.43 19.42 0.16
N ASN A 114 10.06 18.63 1.03
CA ASN A 114 10.87 19.15 2.13
C ASN A 114 12.10 19.91 1.62
N LYS A 115 12.79 19.42 0.59
CA LYS A 115 13.91 20.14 -0.04
C LYS A 115 13.48 21.50 -0.59
N ARG A 116 12.37 21.55 -1.33
CA ARG A 116 11.83 22.82 -1.88
C ARG A 116 11.46 23.81 -0.79
N LYS A 117 10.86 23.35 0.31
CA LYS A 117 10.54 24.19 1.48
C LYS A 117 11.82 24.79 2.09
N GLN A 118 12.86 23.98 2.27
CA GLN A 118 14.14 24.44 2.80
C GLN A 118 14.83 25.46 1.88
N GLU A 119 14.79 25.23 0.56
CA GLU A 119 15.34 26.18 -0.43
C GLU A 119 14.58 27.52 -0.41
N LEU A 120 13.24 27.48 -0.29
CA LEU A 120 12.42 28.67 -0.18
C LEU A 120 12.74 29.49 1.06
N LEU A 121 12.89 28.84 2.23
CA LEU A 121 13.27 29.50 3.47
C LEU A 121 14.63 30.22 3.35
N LYS A 122 15.65 29.53 2.82
CA LYS A 122 16.98 30.12 2.58
C LYS A 122 16.92 31.33 1.64
N LYS A 123 16.08 31.26 0.61
CA LYS A 123 15.90 32.38 -0.32
C LYS A 123 15.27 33.57 0.39
N LEU A 124 14.22 33.34 1.18
CA LEU A 124 13.55 34.38 1.94
C LEU A 124 14.48 35.05 2.96
N GLU A 125 15.25 34.26 3.72
CA GLU A 125 16.25 34.76 4.67
C GLU A 125 17.28 35.66 3.96
N LYS A 126 17.76 35.22 2.79
CA LYS A 126 18.69 36.00 1.98
C LYS A 126 18.07 37.31 1.49
N ASP A 127 16.84 37.26 0.98
CA ASP A 127 16.13 38.45 0.47
C ASP A 127 15.87 39.46 1.60
N ILE A 128 15.42 39.02 2.78
CA ILE A 128 15.26 39.86 3.99
C ILE A 128 16.60 40.48 4.40
N THR A 129 17.68 39.70 4.40
CA THR A 129 19.02 40.20 4.77
C THR A 129 19.50 41.28 3.79
N ILE A 130 19.30 41.07 2.48
CA ILE A 130 19.65 42.04 1.45
C ILE A 130 18.83 43.32 1.60
N ASP A 131 17.53 43.20 1.84
CA ASP A 131 16.64 44.35 2.01
C ASP A 131 16.96 45.15 3.26
N ALA A 132 17.28 44.49 4.39
CA ALA A 132 17.73 45.16 5.61
C ALA A 132 19.02 45.95 5.38
N ILE A 133 20.01 45.37 4.68
CA ILE A 133 21.27 46.03 4.33
C ILE A 133 21.03 47.25 3.43
N LYS A 134 20.20 47.12 2.39
CA LYS A 134 19.92 48.20 1.43
C LYS A 134 19.16 49.38 2.05
N ASN A 135 18.20 49.09 2.93
CA ASN A 135 17.33 50.10 3.51
C ASN A 135 17.88 50.73 4.81
N LYS A 136 19.10 50.39 5.24
CA LYS A 136 19.73 50.84 6.50
C LYS A 136 18.89 50.57 7.77
N ASN A 137 17.96 49.62 7.71
CA ASN A 137 17.11 49.25 8.84
C ASN A 137 17.75 48.11 9.65
N PHE A 138 18.90 48.37 10.27
CA PHE A 138 19.56 47.43 11.17
C PHE A 138 20.03 48.12 12.46
N GLU A 139 19.68 47.54 13.61
CA GLU A 139 20.21 47.92 14.92
C GLU A 139 21.47 47.08 15.20
N LEU A 140 22.61 47.75 15.37
CA LEU A 140 23.86 47.13 15.80
C LEU A 140 23.81 46.89 17.31
N PHE A 141 23.50 45.67 17.72
CA PHE A 141 23.71 45.26 19.12
C PHE A 141 25.20 44.99 19.33
N LYS A 142 25.87 45.91 20.03
CA LYS A 142 27.18 45.62 20.62
C LYS A 142 26.94 44.92 21.96
N ASP A 143 27.49 43.72 22.11
CA ASP A 143 27.60 43.08 23.41
C ASP A 143 28.45 43.96 24.35
N LYS A 144 27.97 44.12 25.58
CA LYS A 144 28.63 44.89 26.66
C LYS A 144 29.75 44.10 27.32
#